data_AF-M2B9R1-F1
#
_entry.id   AF-M2B9R1-F1
#
_cell.length_a   1.000
_cell.length_b   1.000
_cell.length_c   1.000
_cell.angle_alpha   90.00
_cell.angle_beta   90.00
_cell.angle_gamma   90.00
#
_symmetry.space_group_name_H-M   'P 1'
#
loop_
_entity.id
_entity.type
_entity.pdbx_description
1 polymer ?
#
loop_
_entity_poly.entity_id
_entity_poly.type
_entity_poly.pdbx_seq_one_letter_code
_entity_poly.pdbx_strand_id
1 'polypeptide(L)'
;MTRSKESILKSVAQTACGLLALAAIGTTGCHQHLVSSAAHAVPAHRLDPELFACSREALGPLPYATLGQPKPAAHRIAAGDTLSVYVFGVFPPNEDETPVQQRTQAVNQRYYPPRGSVVAPTTGLPIQVDADGSITLPIIGRLDVNGLTMAETIERITSRLIEEEVVQEGKERVTVDLLIPRVKRVVVLREDTPNTQVALVSPQAVDEIHRGSGEVIDLPIYENDVLHALASTGGLPGTDAARELYVIRASAGLNNSFISGGQLQSIVSGGEGGQCNAGVIRIPLAGCPCDNLPFTQEDVILEEGDVVYIPRRNEYFISGGLLPGGRVPLPRDQDVDVIEAIALASGSAGGPLGRDGSVLAGGTPGYLREPSRVLILRTLSDGRQMTIRCDLDRAMKDPKERIRILPDDVVMLQQKPGGAFFNGFLNYFSGDSILVAFTRE
;
A
#
# COMPACT_ATOMS: atom_id res chain seq x y z
N MET A 1 -82.43 -32.46 11.73
CA MET A 1 -81.35 -31.48 12.05
C MET A 1 -80.14 -32.08 12.78
N THR A 2 -79.97 -33.42 12.84
CA THR A 2 -78.85 -34.06 13.58
C THR A 2 -77.72 -34.58 12.69
N ARG A 3 -77.94 -34.84 11.40
CA ARG A 3 -76.91 -35.33 10.46
C ARG A 3 -75.87 -34.28 9.99
N SER A 4 -76.15 -32.99 10.15
CA SER A 4 -75.27 -31.90 9.67
C SER A 4 -74.14 -31.56 10.67
N LYS A 5 -74.35 -31.78 11.97
CA LYS A 5 -73.31 -31.50 12.97
C LYS A 5 -72.19 -32.54 12.95
N GLU A 6 -72.49 -33.80 12.69
CA GLU A 6 -71.48 -34.86 12.58
C GLU A 6 -70.59 -34.72 11.34
N SER A 7 -71.11 -34.23 10.21
CA SER A 7 -70.31 -34.02 9.01
C SER A 7 -69.35 -32.82 9.17
N ILE A 8 -69.78 -31.78 9.87
CA ILE A 8 -68.95 -30.60 10.16
C ILE A 8 -67.85 -30.96 11.17
N LEU A 9 -68.17 -31.71 12.23
CA LEU A 9 -67.17 -32.17 13.20
C LEU A 9 -66.13 -33.12 12.56
N LYS A 10 -66.55 -34.01 11.65
CA LYS A 10 -65.63 -34.89 10.92
C LYS A 10 -64.73 -34.11 9.95
N SER A 11 -65.27 -33.07 9.29
CA SER A 11 -64.50 -32.19 8.40
C SER A 11 -63.47 -31.36 9.18
N VAL A 12 -63.86 -30.78 10.33
CA VAL A 12 -62.95 -30.02 11.21
C VAL A 12 -61.89 -30.94 11.84
N ALA A 13 -62.24 -32.18 12.21
CA ALA A 13 -61.27 -33.14 12.71
C ALA A 13 -60.31 -33.62 11.61
N GLN A 14 -60.78 -33.78 10.37
CA GLN A 14 -59.93 -34.15 9.23
C GLN A 14 -58.99 -33.03 8.80
N THR A 15 -59.42 -31.77 8.81
CA THR A 15 -58.56 -30.62 8.55
C THR A 15 -57.58 -30.37 9.70
N ALA A 16 -58.00 -30.54 10.96
CA ALA A 16 -57.11 -30.47 12.12
C ALA A 16 -56.06 -31.59 12.12
N CYS A 17 -56.44 -32.83 11.79
CA CYS A 17 -55.49 -33.94 11.62
C CYS A 17 -54.57 -33.74 10.41
N GLY A 18 -55.06 -33.15 9.32
CA GLY A 18 -54.22 -32.79 8.16
C GLY A 18 -53.18 -31.72 8.51
N LEU A 19 -53.56 -30.70 9.29
CA LEU A 19 -52.67 -29.66 9.81
C LEU A 19 -51.68 -30.20 10.84
N LEU A 20 -52.10 -31.10 11.74
CA LEU A 20 -51.22 -31.79 12.69
C LEU A 20 -50.26 -32.76 11.99
N ALA A 21 -50.67 -33.41 10.91
CA ALA A 21 -49.80 -34.26 10.10
C ALA A 21 -48.79 -33.44 9.28
N LEU A 22 -49.17 -32.28 8.73
CA LEU A 22 -48.23 -31.34 8.11
C LEU A 22 -47.27 -30.72 9.13
N ALA A 23 -47.74 -30.41 10.35
CA ALA A 23 -46.89 -29.96 11.44
C ALA A 23 -45.92 -31.06 11.90
N ALA A 24 -46.36 -32.33 11.93
CA ALA A 24 -45.51 -33.48 12.26
C ALA A 24 -44.46 -33.76 11.18
N ILE A 25 -44.80 -33.63 9.89
CA ILE A 25 -43.84 -33.74 8.78
C ILE A 25 -42.83 -32.56 8.80
N GLY A 26 -43.23 -31.39 9.31
CA GLY A 26 -42.33 -30.26 9.58
C GLY A 26 -41.31 -30.50 10.70
N THR A 27 -41.52 -31.50 11.57
CA THR A 27 -40.60 -31.81 12.68
C THR A 27 -39.55 -32.87 12.36
N THR A 28 -39.73 -33.67 11.30
CA THR A 28 -38.78 -34.74 10.93
C THR A 28 -37.93 -34.42 9.69
N GLY A 29 -38.00 -33.19 9.20
CA GLY A 29 -37.18 -32.67 8.10
C GLY A 29 -36.07 -31.71 8.55
N CYS A 30 -35.28 -32.06 9.57
CA CYS A 30 -34.14 -31.26 10.07
C CYS A 30 -32.96 -31.07 9.07
N HIS A 31 -33.19 -31.30 7.77
CA HIS A 31 -32.16 -31.21 6.74
C HIS A 31 -32.51 -30.24 5.60
N GLN A 32 -33.54 -29.39 5.74
CA GLN A 32 -34.00 -28.48 4.66
C GLN A 32 -33.71 -26.99 4.86
N HIS A 33 -32.73 -26.64 5.71
CA HIS A 33 -31.98 -25.38 5.60
C HIS A 33 -30.51 -25.68 5.26
N LEU A 34 -30.32 -26.21 4.05
CA LEU A 34 -29.05 -26.57 3.42
C LEU A 34 -28.24 -25.32 3.04
N VAL A 35 -27.65 -24.63 4.01
CA VAL A 35 -26.36 -23.90 3.87
C VAL A 35 -25.53 -23.94 5.16
N SER A 36 -26.00 -24.56 6.25
CA SER A 36 -25.31 -24.46 7.54
C SER A 36 -24.11 -25.42 7.68
N SER A 37 -23.01 -25.15 6.96
CA SER A 37 -21.65 -25.58 7.36
C SER A 37 -21.24 -25.03 8.74
N ALA A 38 -22.05 -24.14 9.33
CA ALA A 38 -21.86 -23.53 10.64
C ALA A 38 -21.74 -24.52 11.82
N ALA A 39 -22.18 -25.78 11.67
CA ALA A 39 -22.03 -26.79 12.71
C ALA A 39 -20.56 -27.19 12.94
N HIS A 40 -19.76 -27.19 11.88
CA HIS A 40 -18.32 -27.49 11.93
C HIS A 40 -17.44 -26.23 12.03
N ALA A 41 -18.05 -25.05 12.07
CA ALA A 41 -17.33 -23.78 12.18
C ALA A 41 -16.80 -23.55 13.61
N VAL A 42 -15.56 -23.08 13.69
CA VAL A 42 -14.90 -22.76 14.95
C VAL A 42 -15.52 -21.48 15.53
N PRO A 43 -15.97 -21.47 16.79
CA PRO A 43 -16.52 -20.25 17.40
C PRO A 43 -15.42 -19.20 17.60
N ALA A 44 -15.73 -17.94 17.29
CA ALA A 44 -14.78 -16.83 17.39
C ALA A 44 -14.14 -16.71 18.79
N HIS A 45 -14.92 -16.79 19.87
CA HIS A 45 -14.40 -16.73 21.26
C HIS A 45 -13.40 -17.84 21.65
N ARG A 46 -13.22 -18.89 20.85
CA ARG A 46 -12.25 -19.96 21.11
C ARG A 46 -10.93 -19.78 20.37
N LEU A 47 -10.85 -18.80 19.47
CA LEU A 47 -9.62 -18.50 18.75
C LEU A 47 -8.72 -17.63 19.63
N ASP A 48 -7.44 -17.95 19.65
CA ASP A 48 -6.44 -17.14 20.33
C ASP A 48 -6.20 -15.84 19.54
N PRO A 49 -6.26 -14.66 20.17
CA PRO A 49 -5.87 -13.41 19.54
C PRO A 49 -4.45 -13.42 18.94
N GLU A 50 -3.54 -14.24 19.46
CA GLU A 50 -2.16 -14.37 18.95
C GLU A 50 -2.05 -15.10 17.61
N LEU A 51 -3.11 -15.81 17.16
CA LEU A 51 -3.17 -16.39 15.81
C LEU A 51 -3.34 -15.32 14.72
N PHE A 52 -3.59 -14.07 15.10
CA PHE A 52 -3.75 -12.96 14.19
C PHE A 52 -2.44 -12.17 14.11
N ALA A 53 -2.07 -11.72 12.89
CA ALA A 53 -0.88 -10.90 12.66
C ALA A 53 -0.85 -9.65 13.57
N CYS A 54 0.33 -9.02 13.71
CA CYS A 54 0.49 -7.71 14.37
C CYS A 54 -0.69 -6.80 13.97
N SER A 55 -1.34 -6.20 14.97
CA SER A 55 -2.40 -5.21 14.76
C SER A 55 -1.93 -4.10 13.84
N ARG A 56 -2.78 -3.67 12.89
CA ARG A 56 -2.44 -2.56 11.99
C ARG A 56 -2.29 -1.24 12.73
N GLU A 57 -2.97 -1.11 13.85
CA GLU A 57 -2.92 0.04 14.76
C GLU A 57 -1.65 0.02 15.63
N ALA A 58 -1.09 -1.17 15.87
CA ALA A 58 0.17 -1.33 16.59
C ALA A 58 1.40 -1.08 15.70
N LEU A 59 1.22 -0.98 14.38
CA LEU A 59 2.32 -0.67 13.45
C LEU A 59 2.73 0.80 13.60
N GLY A 60 3.99 1.02 13.93
CA GLY A 60 4.61 2.34 13.92
C GLY A 60 5.11 2.69 12.52
N PRO A 61 5.18 3.99 12.16
CA PRO A 61 5.83 4.42 10.94
C PRO A 61 7.33 4.13 11.00
N LEU A 62 7.92 3.78 9.86
CA LEU A 62 9.36 3.72 9.71
C LEU A 62 9.97 5.11 10.01
N PRO A 63 11.11 5.20 10.72
CA PRO A 63 11.86 6.44 10.81
C PRO A 63 12.35 6.84 9.42
N TYR A 64 11.63 7.74 8.72
CA TYR A 64 11.90 8.04 7.31
C TYR A 64 13.32 8.56 7.01
N ALA A 65 14.04 9.05 8.03
CA ALA A 65 15.46 9.39 7.92
C ALA A 65 16.34 8.20 7.51
N THR A 66 15.93 6.95 7.79
CA THR A 66 16.65 5.74 7.35
C THR A 66 16.48 5.47 5.85
N LEU A 67 15.52 6.12 5.19
CA LEU A 67 15.38 6.10 3.74
C LEU A 67 16.29 7.13 3.05
N GLY A 68 17.04 7.91 3.84
CA GLY A 68 18.04 8.85 3.37
C GLY A 68 19.46 8.32 3.52
N GLN A 69 20.37 8.84 2.70
CA GLN A 69 21.80 8.62 2.87
C GLN A 69 22.48 9.77 3.63
N PRO A 70 23.53 9.52 4.42
CA PRO A 70 24.32 10.56 5.05
C PRO A 70 25.15 11.28 4.00
N LYS A 71 24.99 12.60 3.92
CA LYS A 71 25.82 13.44 3.07
C LYS A 71 27.20 13.63 3.71
N PRO A 72 28.31 13.35 2.99
CA PRO A 72 29.65 13.62 3.51
C PRO A 72 29.87 15.13 3.68
N ALA A 73 30.78 15.50 4.58
CA ALA A 73 31.09 16.91 4.86
C ALA A 73 31.63 17.68 3.63
N ALA A 74 32.29 16.97 2.72
CA ALA A 74 32.81 17.51 1.47
C ALA A 74 32.51 16.56 0.30
N HIS A 75 32.21 17.13 -0.86
CA HIS A 75 32.01 16.38 -2.10
C HIS A 75 33.34 15.75 -2.55
N ARG A 76 33.30 14.46 -2.87
CA ARG A 76 34.44 13.74 -3.46
C ARG A 76 34.24 13.61 -4.97
N ILE A 77 35.21 14.13 -5.70
CA ILE A 77 35.21 14.11 -7.17
C ILE A 77 35.25 12.67 -7.65
N ALA A 78 34.45 12.36 -8.66
CA ALA A 78 34.64 11.14 -9.44
C ALA A 78 34.21 11.37 -10.90
N ALA A 79 34.35 10.33 -11.71
CA ALA A 79 33.94 10.30 -13.10
C ALA A 79 32.50 10.84 -13.31
N GLY A 80 32.33 11.67 -14.34
CA GLY A 80 31.06 12.29 -14.69
C GLY A 80 30.73 13.60 -13.94
N ASP A 81 31.49 13.96 -12.90
CA ASP A 81 31.40 15.31 -12.34
C ASP A 81 31.89 16.34 -13.37
N THR A 82 31.29 17.52 -13.38
CA THR A 82 31.80 18.67 -14.14
C THR A 82 32.31 19.70 -13.15
N LEU A 83 33.59 20.03 -13.24
CA LEU A 83 34.25 21.03 -12.41
C LEU A 83 34.37 22.33 -13.20
N SER A 84 34.35 23.46 -12.50
CA SER A 84 34.81 24.73 -13.03
C SER A 84 36.23 24.92 -12.55
N VAL A 85 37.17 25.00 -13.49
CA VAL A 85 38.59 25.18 -13.19
C VAL A 85 39.04 26.52 -13.73
N TYR A 86 39.67 27.31 -12.87
CA TYR A 86 40.29 28.56 -13.20
C TYR A 86 41.74 28.56 -12.71
N VAL A 87 42.67 28.81 -13.61
CA VAL A 87 44.09 28.99 -13.33
C VAL A 87 44.51 30.31 -13.95
N PHE A 88 44.85 31.29 -13.10
CA PHE A 88 45.21 32.63 -13.55
C PHE A 88 46.38 32.61 -14.55
N GLY A 89 46.18 33.21 -15.72
CA GLY A 89 47.20 33.32 -16.78
C GLY A 89 47.52 32.02 -17.52
N VAL A 90 46.85 30.91 -17.18
CA VAL A 90 47.08 29.58 -17.78
C VAL A 90 45.80 29.04 -18.41
N PHE A 91 44.69 29.11 -17.67
CA PHE A 91 43.41 28.53 -18.08
C PHE A 91 42.22 29.28 -17.47
N PRO A 92 41.52 30.11 -18.26
CA PRO A 92 41.79 30.50 -19.65
C PRO A 92 43.04 31.40 -19.78
N PRO A 93 43.68 31.45 -20.97
CA PRO A 93 44.89 32.22 -21.20
C PRO A 93 44.70 33.74 -21.13
N ASN A 94 43.49 34.25 -21.40
CA ASN A 94 43.14 35.67 -21.31
C ASN A 94 42.09 35.90 -20.20
N GLU A 95 42.24 36.99 -19.41
CA GLU A 95 41.28 37.32 -18.35
C GLU A 95 39.87 37.63 -18.90
N ASP A 96 39.79 38.26 -20.08
CA ASP A 96 38.53 38.58 -20.77
C ASP A 96 37.74 37.33 -21.22
N GLU A 97 38.40 36.17 -21.26
CA GLU A 97 37.82 34.88 -21.67
C GLU A 97 37.33 34.05 -20.48
N THR A 98 37.30 34.60 -19.25
CA THR A 98 36.71 33.92 -18.10
C THR A 98 35.18 34.06 -18.09
N PRO A 99 34.42 33.03 -18.49
CA PRO A 99 32.98 33.14 -18.35
C PRO A 99 32.64 33.09 -16.85
N VAL A 100 31.93 34.10 -16.36
CA VAL A 100 31.21 33.97 -15.09
C VAL A 100 29.99 33.11 -15.36
N GLN A 101 30.04 31.84 -14.96
CA GLN A 101 28.91 30.93 -15.11
C GLN A 101 27.89 31.25 -14.02
N GLN A 102 26.90 32.08 -14.36
CA GLN A 102 25.71 32.25 -13.53
C GLN A 102 24.77 31.08 -13.77
N ARG A 103 24.66 30.19 -12.78
CA ARG A 103 23.54 29.27 -12.75
C ARG A 103 22.29 30.02 -12.34
N THR A 104 21.41 30.23 -13.30
CA THR A 104 19.99 30.40 -13.01
C THR A 104 19.37 29.02 -13.17
N GLN A 105 19.29 28.24 -12.08
CA GLN A 105 18.39 27.08 -12.12
C GLN A 105 16.98 27.65 -12.24
N ALA A 106 16.21 27.17 -13.23
CA ALA A 106 14.76 27.32 -13.17
C ALA A 106 14.35 26.76 -11.81
N VAL A 107 13.74 27.59 -10.97
CA VAL A 107 13.25 27.17 -9.66
C VAL A 107 12.14 26.17 -9.91
N ASN A 108 12.51 24.90 -10.07
CA ASN A 108 11.56 23.82 -9.98
C ASN A 108 11.10 23.83 -8.54
N GLN A 109 9.79 24.02 -8.32
CA GLN A 109 9.17 24.10 -7.00
C GLN A 109 9.47 22.88 -6.10
N ARG A 110 10.06 21.81 -6.66
CA ARG A 110 10.42 20.56 -5.97
C ARG A 110 11.86 20.49 -5.45
N TYR A 111 12.77 21.34 -5.91
CA TYR A 111 14.19 21.31 -5.48
C TYR A 111 14.68 22.73 -5.17
N TYR A 112 14.81 23.06 -3.88
CA TYR A 112 15.39 24.32 -3.43
C TYR A 112 16.84 24.08 -3.01
N PRO A 113 17.84 24.62 -3.73
CA PRO A 113 19.21 24.52 -3.26
C PRO A 113 19.31 25.23 -1.90
N PRO A 114 20.11 24.73 -0.94
CA PRO A 114 20.28 25.35 0.38
C PRO A 114 20.71 26.83 0.34
N ARG A 115 21.23 27.29 -0.81
CA ARG A 115 21.68 28.68 -1.04
C ARG A 115 20.80 29.45 -2.06
N GLY A 116 19.62 28.94 -2.40
CA GLY A 116 18.70 29.55 -3.38
C GLY A 116 19.05 29.24 -4.84
N SER A 117 18.39 29.90 -5.79
CA SER A 117 18.56 29.66 -7.24
C SER A 117 19.93 30.06 -7.79
N VAL A 118 20.71 30.80 -6.99
CA VAL A 118 22.06 31.24 -7.31
C VAL A 118 23.03 30.30 -6.62
N VAL A 119 23.46 29.27 -7.34
CA VAL A 119 24.75 28.64 -7.02
C VAL A 119 25.79 29.75 -7.22
N ALA A 120 26.66 29.97 -6.24
CA ALA A 120 27.64 31.05 -6.26
C ALA A 120 28.29 31.18 -7.64
N PRO A 121 28.53 32.40 -8.16
CA PRO A 121 29.11 32.61 -9.47
C PRO A 121 30.41 31.81 -9.56
N THR A 122 30.41 30.80 -10.43
CA THR A 122 31.56 29.92 -10.59
C THR A 122 32.45 30.52 -11.67
N THR A 123 33.69 30.83 -11.32
CA THR A 123 34.70 31.36 -12.24
C THR A 123 35.52 30.22 -12.81
N GLY A 124 35.64 30.15 -14.13
CA GLY A 124 36.48 29.15 -14.80
C GLY A 124 35.75 28.42 -15.91
N LEU A 125 36.50 27.61 -16.64
CA LEU A 125 35.97 26.82 -17.75
C LEU A 125 35.47 25.46 -17.23
N PRO A 126 34.36 24.94 -17.78
CA PRO A 126 33.83 23.63 -17.42
C PRO A 126 34.74 22.52 -17.95
N ILE A 127 35.19 21.63 -17.07
CA ILE A 127 35.93 20.42 -17.39
C ILE A 127 35.18 19.23 -16.81
N GLN A 128 34.92 18.23 -17.66
CA GLN A 128 34.35 16.97 -17.21
C GLN A 128 35.46 16.05 -16.71
N VAL A 129 35.17 15.34 -15.62
CA VAL A 129 36.04 14.28 -15.10
C VAL A 129 35.82 13.04 -15.94
N ASP A 130 36.90 12.54 -16.54
CA ASP A 130 36.89 11.36 -17.40
C ASP A 130 36.51 10.09 -16.64
N ALA A 131 36.21 9.02 -17.38
CA ALA A 131 35.78 7.73 -16.82
C ALA A 131 36.82 7.09 -15.87
N ASP A 132 38.09 7.40 -16.03
CA ASP A 132 39.17 6.95 -15.14
C ASP A 132 39.35 7.85 -13.90
N GLY A 133 38.54 8.91 -13.77
CA GLY A 133 38.58 9.84 -12.64
C GLY A 133 39.62 10.96 -12.78
N SER A 134 40.18 11.14 -13.97
CA SER A 134 41.15 12.19 -14.25
C SER A 134 40.53 13.41 -14.96
N ILE A 135 41.23 14.53 -14.92
CA ILE A 135 40.94 15.72 -15.73
C ILE A 135 42.12 16.02 -16.65
N THR A 136 41.85 16.56 -17.83
CA THR A 136 42.89 17.02 -18.75
C THR A 136 42.93 18.53 -18.75
N LEU A 137 44.08 19.09 -18.35
CA LEU A 137 44.32 20.53 -18.33
C LEU A 137 45.41 20.90 -19.36
N PRO A 138 45.31 22.08 -20.00
CA PRO A 138 46.38 22.56 -20.86
C PRO A 138 47.71 22.68 -20.10
N ILE A 139 48.81 22.40 -20.77
CA ILE A 139 50.19 22.47 -20.26
C ILE A 139 50.55 21.36 -19.26
N ILE A 140 49.76 21.13 -18.22
CA ILE A 140 50.03 20.10 -17.18
C ILE A 140 49.50 18.70 -17.53
N GLY A 141 48.72 18.56 -18.60
CA GLY A 141 48.26 17.27 -19.10
C GLY A 141 47.21 16.61 -18.20
N ARG A 142 47.28 15.27 -18.09
CA ARG A 142 46.30 14.45 -17.37
C ARG A 142 46.60 14.43 -15.88
N LEU A 143 45.60 14.75 -15.06
CA LEU A 143 45.71 14.80 -13.60
C LEU A 143 44.64 13.92 -12.96
N ASP A 144 45.06 13.00 -12.10
CA ASP A 144 44.12 12.20 -11.30
C ASP A 144 43.51 13.04 -10.18
N VAL A 145 42.18 13.12 -10.16
CA VAL A 145 41.41 13.84 -9.15
C VAL A 145 40.38 12.95 -8.45
N ASN A 146 40.42 11.64 -8.71
CA ASN A 146 39.42 10.71 -8.22
C ASN A 146 39.47 10.60 -6.68
N GLY A 147 38.31 10.74 -6.04
CA GLY A 147 38.16 10.70 -4.59
C GLY A 147 38.64 11.94 -3.83
N LEU A 148 39.26 12.90 -4.52
CA LEU A 148 39.74 14.15 -3.93
C LEU A 148 38.59 15.13 -3.66
N THR A 149 38.77 15.97 -2.64
CA THR A 149 37.93 17.14 -2.38
C THR A 149 38.40 18.35 -3.22
N MET A 150 37.58 19.39 -3.35
CA MET A 150 37.95 20.58 -4.12
C MET A 150 39.28 21.19 -3.63
N ALA A 151 39.48 21.24 -2.30
CA ALA A 151 40.70 21.77 -1.68
C ALA A 151 41.94 20.93 -2.02
N GLU A 152 41.84 19.59 -1.89
CA GLU A 152 42.92 18.68 -2.26
C GLU A 152 43.24 18.74 -3.76
N THR A 153 42.23 18.95 -4.60
CA THR A 153 42.40 19.14 -6.05
C THR A 153 43.12 20.45 -6.37
N ILE A 154 42.81 21.54 -5.66
CA ILE A 154 43.52 22.81 -5.79
C ILE A 154 45.01 22.61 -5.47
N GLU A 155 45.33 21.99 -4.33
CA GLU A 155 46.71 21.70 -3.94
C GLU A 155 47.43 20.83 -4.97
N ARG A 156 46.73 19.83 -5.52
CA ARG A 156 47.28 18.93 -6.54
C ARG A 156 47.59 19.65 -7.86
N ILE A 157 46.68 20.50 -8.32
CA ILE A 157 46.89 21.32 -9.53
C ILE A 157 48.04 22.29 -9.31
N THR A 158 48.06 22.99 -8.17
CA THR A 158 49.14 23.92 -7.80
C THR A 158 50.49 23.23 -7.79
N SER A 159 50.59 22.04 -7.18
CA SER A 159 51.85 21.29 -7.11
C SER A 159 52.37 20.94 -8.52
N ARG A 160 51.49 20.49 -9.42
CA ARG A 160 51.86 20.19 -10.81
C ARG A 160 52.26 21.43 -11.61
N LEU A 161 51.61 22.57 -11.39
CA LEU A 161 51.97 23.83 -12.06
C LEU A 161 53.36 24.33 -11.65
N ILE A 162 53.75 24.12 -10.39
CA ILE A 162 55.09 24.47 -9.89
C ILE A 162 56.14 23.50 -10.44
N GLU A 163 55.85 22.20 -10.46
CA GLU A 163 56.76 21.16 -11.00
C GLU A 163 57.09 21.35 -12.48
N GLU A 164 56.11 21.75 -13.29
CA GLU A 164 56.27 22.03 -14.73
C GLU A 164 56.79 23.46 -15.02
N GLU A 165 57.21 24.21 -13.99
CA GLU A 165 57.71 25.59 -14.05
C GLU A 165 56.76 26.60 -14.75
N VAL A 166 55.45 26.31 -14.73
CA VAL A 166 54.42 27.16 -15.36
C VAL A 166 54.14 28.40 -14.52
N VAL A 167 54.17 28.25 -13.19
CA VAL A 167 53.88 29.33 -12.22
C VAL A 167 54.95 29.35 -11.14
N GLN A 168 55.37 30.56 -10.73
CA GLN A 168 56.28 30.75 -9.59
C GLN A 168 55.53 30.54 -8.27
N GLU A 169 56.18 29.87 -7.32
CA GLU A 169 55.67 29.65 -5.96
C GLU A 169 55.18 30.95 -5.31
N GLY A 170 53.94 30.94 -4.80
CA GLY A 170 53.26 32.07 -4.14
C GLY A 170 52.52 33.02 -5.08
N LYS A 171 52.50 32.78 -6.40
CA LYS A 171 51.71 33.56 -7.38
C LYS A 171 50.58 32.77 -8.01
N GLU A 172 50.43 31.51 -7.65
CA GLU A 172 49.32 30.66 -8.06
C GLU A 172 47.97 31.23 -7.61
N ARG A 173 47.04 31.30 -8.56
CA ARG A 173 45.63 31.58 -8.28
C ARG A 173 44.84 30.50 -9.01
N VAL A 174 44.60 29.41 -8.28
CA VAL A 174 43.83 28.26 -8.75
C VAL A 174 42.52 28.23 -7.98
N THR A 175 41.41 28.21 -8.72
CA THR A 175 40.07 28.00 -8.17
C THR A 175 39.48 26.76 -8.82
N VAL A 176 38.95 25.86 -7.99
CA VAL A 176 38.21 24.68 -8.45
C VAL A 176 36.91 24.64 -7.69
N ASP A 177 35.80 24.60 -8.43
CA ASP A 177 34.47 24.50 -7.88
C ASP A 177 33.67 23.39 -8.58
N LEU A 178 32.74 22.77 -7.86
CA LEU A 178 31.83 21.79 -8.45
C LEU A 178 30.76 22.51 -9.27
N LEU A 179 30.78 22.33 -10.58
CA LEU A 179 29.75 22.85 -11.47
C LEU A 179 28.55 21.89 -11.43
N ILE A 180 28.62 20.74 -12.10
CA ILE A 180 27.53 19.74 -12.15
C ILE A 180 27.98 18.50 -11.37
N PRO A 181 27.29 18.09 -10.27
CA PRO A 181 27.52 16.77 -9.70
C PRO A 181 27.03 15.68 -10.65
N ARG A 182 27.74 14.55 -10.70
CA ARG A 182 27.23 13.37 -11.37
C ARG A 182 25.87 12.95 -10.80
N VAL A 183 25.01 12.47 -11.69
CA VAL A 183 23.63 12.06 -11.36
C VAL A 183 23.45 10.57 -11.61
N LYS A 184 22.50 9.98 -10.91
CA LYS A 184 22.01 8.61 -11.11
C LYS A 184 20.59 8.69 -11.66
N ARG A 185 20.39 8.15 -12.85
CA ARG A 185 19.07 8.07 -13.47
C ARG A 185 18.33 6.86 -12.94
N VAL A 186 17.19 7.09 -12.30
CA VAL A 186 16.36 6.04 -11.71
C VAL A 186 14.93 6.16 -12.22
N VAL A 187 14.21 5.04 -12.22
CA VAL A 187 12.81 5.00 -12.63
C VAL A 187 11.94 4.78 -11.40
N VAL A 188 10.92 5.59 -11.21
CA VAL A 188 9.93 5.40 -10.15
C VAL A 188 8.60 5.02 -10.78
N LEU A 189 8.13 3.82 -10.45
CA LEU A 189 6.85 3.28 -10.88
C LEU A 189 5.92 3.25 -9.68
N ARG A 190 4.79 3.94 -9.79
CA ARG A 190 3.77 4.06 -8.75
C ARG A 190 2.46 3.51 -9.27
N GLU A 191 1.81 2.66 -8.51
CA GLU A 191 0.42 2.24 -8.78
C GLU A 191 -0.58 2.94 -7.86
N ASP A 192 -0.10 3.77 -6.92
CA ASP A 192 -0.94 4.68 -6.16
C ASP A 192 -1.23 5.95 -6.95
N THR A 193 -2.31 6.66 -6.59
CA THR A 193 -2.68 7.92 -7.25
C THR A 193 -1.79 9.06 -6.72
N PRO A 194 -0.89 9.65 -7.52
CA PRO A 194 -0.05 10.77 -7.07
C PRO A 194 -0.81 12.10 -7.04
N ASN A 195 -2.11 12.10 -7.39
CA ASN A 195 -2.89 13.33 -7.51
C ASN A 195 -3.19 13.93 -6.13
N THR A 196 -2.80 15.19 -5.94
CA THR A 196 -2.98 15.94 -4.70
C THR A 196 -4.41 16.44 -4.50
N GLN A 197 -5.24 16.41 -5.55
CA GLN A 197 -6.66 16.79 -5.47
C GLN A 197 -7.48 15.61 -4.93
N VAL A 198 -7.95 15.75 -3.68
CA VAL A 198 -8.84 14.78 -3.04
C VAL A 198 -10.23 14.88 -3.68
N ALA A 199 -10.59 13.90 -4.51
CA ALA A 199 -11.96 13.72 -4.96
C ALA A 199 -12.70 12.79 -3.98
N LEU A 200 -13.83 13.24 -3.43
CA LEU A 200 -14.72 12.38 -2.64
C LEU A 200 -15.46 11.45 -3.60
N VAL A 201 -14.95 10.24 -3.77
CA VAL A 201 -15.54 9.21 -4.62
C VAL A 201 -16.14 8.12 -3.73
N SER A 202 -17.28 7.56 -4.12
CA SER A 202 -17.86 6.41 -3.42
C SER A 202 -16.88 5.22 -3.46
N PRO A 203 -16.73 4.44 -2.38
CA PRO A 203 -15.76 3.33 -2.30
C PRO A 203 -15.83 2.31 -3.45
N GLN A 204 -16.98 2.21 -4.11
CA GLN A 204 -17.24 1.29 -5.22
C GLN A 204 -16.68 1.78 -6.57
N ALA A 205 -16.51 3.09 -6.76
CA ALA A 205 -15.95 3.69 -7.97
C ALA A 205 -14.44 3.99 -7.85
N VAL A 206 -13.83 3.68 -6.70
CA VAL A 206 -12.40 3.87 -6.43
C VAL A 206 -11.56 2.99 -7.37
N ASP A 207 -11.94 1.74 -7.64
CA ASP A 207 -11.13 0.80 -8.44
C ASP A 207 -10.95 1.24 -9.92
N GLU A 208 -11.82 2.12 -10.44
CA GLU A 208 -11.80 2.57 -11.84
C GLU A 208 -10.98 3.86 -12.08
N ILE A 209 -10.55 4.57 -11.03
CA ILE A 209 -9.93 5.91 -11.16
C ILE A 209 -8.41 5.88 -11.00
N HIS A 210 -7.85 4.85 -10.37
CA HIS A 210 -6.42 4.75 -10.09
C HIS A 210 -5.65 4.41 -11.36
N ARG A 211 -4.90 5.39 -11.88
CA ARG A 211 -3.90 5.17 -12.92
C ARG A 211 -2.52 5.16 -12.26
N GLY A 212 -1.76 4.10 -12.51
CA GLY A 212 -0.35 4.12 -12.18
C GLY A 212 0.39 5.24 -12.92
N SER A 213 1.47 5.72 -12.33
CA SER A 213 2.38 6.71 -12.90
C SER A 213 3.80 6.16 -12.98
N GLY A 214 4.54 6.55 -14.02
CA GLY A 214 5.97 6.29 -14.14
C GLY A 214 6.71 7.59 -14.37
N GLU A 215 7.73 7.87 -13.55
CA GLU A 215 8.60 9.03 -13.70
C GLU A 215 10.06 8.58 -13.77
N VAL A 216 10.82 9.18 -14.68
CA VAL A 216 12.27 9.01 -14.73
C VAL A 216 12.89 10.24 -14.10
N ILE A 217 13.67 10.05 -13.05
CA ILE A 217 14.28 11.14 -12.30
C ILE A 217 15.81 11.00 -12.29
N ASP A 218 16.50 12.13 -12.34
CA ASP A 218 17.95 12.21 -12.25
C ASP A 218 18.31 12.71 -10.84
N LEU A 219 18.88 11.84 -10.02
CA LEU A 219 19.24 12.15 -8.63
C LEU A 219 20.73 12.48 -8.52
N PRO A 220 21.13 13.63 -7.97
CA PRO A 220 22.53 13.93 -7.68
C PRO A 220 23.16 12.91 -6.74
N ILE A 221 24.47 12.69 -6.88
CA ILE A 221 25.21 11.88 -5.90
C ILE A 221 25.07 12.45 -4.49
N TYR A 222 24.96 11.57 -3.49
CA TYR A 222 24.61 11.88 -2.10
C TYR A 222 23.15 12.27 -1.86
N GLU A 223 22.34 12.33 -2.91
CA GLU A 223 20.89 12.53 -2.88
C GLU A 223 20.17 11.46 -3.73
N ASN A 224 20.92 10.44 -4.18
CA ASN A 224 20.44 9.25 -4.87
C ASN A 224 19.93 8.18 -3.89
N ASP A 225 18.98 8.55 -3.04
CA ASP A 225 18.33 7.62 -2.10
C ASP A 225 16.81 7.52 -2.34
N VAL A 226 16.19 6.52 -1.72
CA VAL A 226 14.75 6.30 -1.83
C VAL A 226 13.95 7.51 -1.32
N LEU A 227 14.39 8.19 -0.26
CA LEU A 227 13.68 9.34 0.29
C LEU A 227 13.60 10.50 -0.71
N HIS A 228 14.70 10.85 -1.37
CA HIS A 228 14.75 11.88 -2.40
C HIS A 228 13.97 11.45 -3.65
N ALA A 229 14.01 10.17 -4.00
CA ALA A 229 13.20 9.64 -5.10
C ALA A 229 11.69 9.81 -4.83
N LEU A 230 11.23 9.42 -3.64
CA LEU A 230 9.84 9.62 -3.23
C LEU A 230 9.47 11.10 -3.19
N ALA A 231 10.29 11.95 -2.58
CA ALA A 231 10.06 13.39 -2.51
C ALA A 231 9.92 14.04 -3.90
N SER A 232 10.71 13.60 -4.87
CA SER A 232 10.72 14.14 -6.24
C SER A 232 9.47 13.74 -7.04
N THR A 233 8.88 12.58 -6.73
CA THR A 233 7.79 11.93 -7.48
C THR A 233 6.42 12.00 -6.80
N GLY A 234 6.24 12.90 -5.82
CA GLY A 234 4.95 13.16 -5.17
C GLY A 234 4.87 12.82 -3.68
N GLY A 235 6.00 12.51 -3.04
CA GLY A 235 6.10 12.28 -1.60
C GLY A 235 5.71 10.86 -1.18
N LEU A 236 5.42 10.71 0.12
CA LEU A 236 5.10 9.42 0.72
C LEU A 236 3.86 8.77 0.08
N PRO A 237 3.80 7.44 0.01
CA PRO A 237 2.65 6.74 -0.56
C PRO A 237 1.35 7.01 0.20
N GLY A 238 0.30 7.32 -0.55
CA GLY A 238 -1.02 7.69 -0.03
C GLY A 238 -1.79 6.53 0.59
N THR A 239 -3.06 6.75 0.93
CA THR A 239 -3.92 5.72 1.54
C THR A 239 -4.17 4.51 0.63
N ASP A 240 -3.97 4.65 -0.67
CA ASP A 240 -4.24 3.62 -1.67
C ASP A 240 -3.01 2.80 -2.05
N ALA A 241 -1.84 3.15 -1.50
CA ALA A 241 -0.60 2.42 -1.66
C ALA A 241 -0.43 1.35 -0.59
N ALA A 242 0.33 0.30 -0.90
CA ALA A 242 0.81 -0.62 0.11
C ALA A 242 1.71 0.10 1.14
N ARG A 243 1.90 -0.50 2.31
CA ARG A 243 2.81 0.00 3.37
C ARG A 243 4.25 -0.47 3.15
N GLU A 244 4.63 -0.63 1.90
CA GLU A 244 5.93 -1.14 1.48
C GLU A 244 6.23 -0.67 0.06
N LEU A 245 7.51 -0.63 -0.25
CA LEU A 245 8.02 -0.36 -1.59
C LEU A 245 9.13 -1.33 -1.93
N TYR A 246 9.45 -1.39 -3.22
CA TYR A 246 10.42 -2.31 -3.78
C TYR A 246 11.51 -1.53 -4.51
N VAL A 247 12.77 -1.83 -4.23
CA VAL A 247 13.92 -1.38 -5.02
C VAL A 247 14.37 -2.55 -5.88
N ILE A 248 14.20 -2.42 -7.19
CA ILE A 248 14.60 -3.41 -8.18
C ILE A 248 15.89 -2.90 -8.82
N ARG A 249 17.01 -3.60 -8.57
CA ARG A 249 18.32 -3.25 -9.08
C ARG A 249 18.41 -3.52 -10.58
N ALA A 250 19.05 -2.61 -11.32
CA ALA A 250 19.32 -2.82 -12.75
C ALA A 250 20.17 -4.08 -12.99
N SER A 251 21.11 -4.34 -12.08
CA SER A 251 22.01 -5.50 -12.09
C SER A 251 21.35 -6.81 -11.67
N ALA A 252 20.07 -6.79 -11.26
CA ALA A 252 19.36 -7.95 -10.73
C ALA A 252 19.27 -9.13 -11.72
N GLY A 253 19.58 -8.91 -13.01
CA GLY A 253 19.61 -9.96 -14.02
C GLY A 253 18.33 -10.78 -14.06
N LEU A 254 17.19 -10.16 -13.72
CA LEU A 254 15.91 -10.83 -13.67
C LEU A 254 15.66 -11.41 -15.06
N ASN A 255 15.64 -12.74 -15.15
CA ASN A 255 15.30 -13.44 -16.38
C ASN A 255 14.00 -12.83 -16.94
N ASN A 256 13.91 -12.63 -18.26
CA ASN A 256 12.75 -12.06 -18.98
C ASN A 256 11.44 -12.91 -18.86
N SER A 257 11.20 -13.58 -17.74
CA SER A 257 9.94 -14.18 -17.36
C SER A 257 9.00 -13.12 -16.81
N PHE A 258 7.73 -13.17 -17.21
CA PHE A 258 6.68 -12.34 -16.63
C PHE A 258 6.62 -12.52 -15.12
N ILE A 259 6.88 -11.46 -14.37
CA ILE A 259 6.69 -11.42 -12.93
C ILE A 259 5.35 -10.73 -12.69
N SER A 260 4.35 -11.48 -12.23
CA SER A 260 3.10 -10.87 -11.72
C SER A 260 3.37 -10.10 -10.42
N GLY A 261 2.54 -9.10 -10.09
CA GLY A 261 2.68 -8.32 -8.84
C GLY A 261 2.71 -9.21 -7.58
N GLY A 262 1.94 -10.30 -7.56
CA GLY A 262 1.99 -11.31 -6.49
C GLY A 262 3.28 -12.15 -6.50
N GLN A 263 3.93 -12.33 -7.66
CA GLN A 263 5.23 -12.99 -7.76
C GLN A 263 6.38 -12.09 -7.29
N LEU A 264 6.29 -10.76 -7.43
CA LEU A 264 7.27 -9.85 -6.81
C LEU A 264 7.33 -10.06 -5.29
N GLN A 265 6.16 -10.19 -4.63
CA GLN A 265 6.09 -10.54 -3.22
C GLN A 265 6.80 -11.88 -2.93
N SER A 266 6.58 -12.89 -3.78
CA SER A 266 7.19 -14.22 -3.61
C SER A 266 8.71 -14.24 -3.86
N ILE A 267 9.21 -13.36 -4.73
CA ILE A 267 10.65 -13.17 -4.98
C ILE A 267 11.32 -12.50 -3.79
N VAL A 268 10.58 -11.61 -3.12
CA VAL A 268 11.01 -10.84 -1.95
C VAL A 268 10.86 -11.61 -0.64
N SER A 269 10.05 -12.66 -0.60
CA SER A 269 9.75 -13.44 0.61
C SER A 269 10.93 -14.35 1.00
N GLY A 270 12.04 -13.71 1.36
CA GLY A 270 13.23 -14.28 1.99
C GLY A 270 13.71 -13.33 3.07
N GLY A 271 12.82 -13.02 4.03
CA GLY A 271 13.06 -12.16 5.19
C GLY A 271 13.63 -12.90 6.40
N GLU A 272 14.25 -14.06 6.20
CA GLU A 272 15.13 -14.70 7.18
C GLU A 272 16.50 -14.85 6.51
N GLY A 273 17.55 -14.46 7.22
CA GLY A 273 18.88 -14.25 6.66
C GLY A 273 19.36 -15.34 5.70
N GLY A 274 19.85 -14.90 4.55
CA GLY A 274 20.65 -15.73 3.65
C GLY A 274 19.98 -16.04 2.32
N GLN A 275 20.14 -15.11 1.37
CA GLN A 275 20.06 -15.28 -0.08
C GLN A 275 18.77 -15.86 -0.67
N CYS A 276 17.99 -15.03 -1.37
CA CYS A 276 17.32 -15.42 -2.62
C CYS A 276 16.89 -14.18 -3.44
N ASN A 277 17.45 -14.09 -4.66
CA ASN A 277 17.37 -13.05 -5.71
C ASN A 277 18.13 -11.72 -5.46
N ALA A 278 19.30 -11.61 -6.09
CA ALA A 278 20.32 -10.57 -5.96
C ALA A 278 19.94 -9.20 -6.57
N GLY A 279 18.71 -8.73 -6.36
CA GLY A 279 18.37 -7.37 -6.77
C GLY A 279 16.91 -6.95 -6.68
N VAL A 280 16.07 -7.59 -5.86
CA VAL A 280 14.79 -6.98 -5.46
C VAL A 280 14.78 -6.86 -3.95
N ILE A 281 14.75 -5.63 -3.46
CA ILE A 281 14.82 -5.31 -2.04
C ILE A 281 13.47 -4.75 -1.61
N ARG A 282 12.89 -5.30 -0.55
CA ARG A 282 11.65 -4.79 0.05
C ARG A 282 11.93 -3.89 1.23
N ILE A 283 11.34 -2.71 1.18
CA ILE A 283 11.46 -1.70 2.21
C ILE A 283 10.06 -1.49 2.80
N PRO A 284 9.78 -2.00 4.02
CA PRO A 284 8.53 -1.71 4.71
C PRO A 284 8.52 -0.26 5.21
N LEU A 285 7.38 0.41 5.07
CA LEU A 285 7.15 1.78 5.55
C LEU A 285 6.49 1.82 6.93
N ALA A 286 6.00 0.67 7.42
CA ALA A 286 5.46 0.51 8.76
C ALA A 286 5.86 -0.88 9.31
N GLY A 287 6.12 -0.95 10.61
CA GLY A 287 6.59 -2.16 11.28
C GLY A 287 6.23 -2.16 12.76
N CYS A 288 6.34 -3.31 13.44
CA CYS A 288 6.12 -3.37 14.88
C CYS A 288 7.34 -2.68 15.56
N PRO A 289 7.17 -1.74 16.52
CA PRO A 289 8.25 -0.87 17.00
C PRO A 289 9.49 -1.56 17.58
N CYS A 290 9.38 -2.83 17.97
CA CYS A 290 10.46 -3.63 18.55
C CYS A 290 11.19 -4.51 17.52
N ASP A 291 10.73 -4.56 16.27
CA ASP A 291 11.36 -5.36 15.23
C ASP A 291 12.55 -4.63 14.61
N ASN A 292 13.59 -5.38 14.28
CA ASN A 292 14.73 -4.83 13.54
C ASN A 292 14.33 -4.54 12.09
N LEU A 293 14.97 -3.53 11.49
CA LEU A 293 14.76 -3.21 10.09
C LEU A 293 15.28 -4.35 9.20
N PRO A 294 14.49 -4.80 8.20
CA PRO A 294 14.89 -5.89 7.32
C PRO A 294 15.80 -5.45 6.17
N PHE A 295 16.28 -4.20 6.17
CA PHE A 295 17.12 -3.61 5.13
C PHE A 295 18.25 -2.78 5.74
N THR A 296 19.29 -2.55 4.94
CA THR A 296 20.48 -1.78 5.29
C THR A 296 20.49 -0.43 4.58
N GLN A 297 21.47 0.42 4.91
CA GLN A 297 21.59 1.73 4.26
C GLN A 297 21.95 1.61 2.78
N GLU A 298 22.74 0.62 2.43
CA GLU A 298 23.16 0.32 1.05
C GLU A 298 21.97 -0.06 0.17
N ASP A 299 20.95 -0.69 0.75
CA ASP A 299 19.72 -1.07 0.06
C ASP A 299 18.87 0.12 -0.37
N VAL A 300 19.05 1.26 0.31
CA VAL A 300 18.31 2.50 0.11
C VAL A 300 19.00 3.43 -0.90
N ILE A 301 20.32 3.29 -1.08
CA ILE A 301 21.08 4.06 -2.07
C ILE A 301 20.77 3.49 -3.45
N LEU A 302 20.29 4.32 -4.36
CA LEU A 302 19.87 3.95 -5.71
C LEU A 302 21.01 4.13 -6.71
N GLU A 303 21.16 3.16 -7.60
CA GLU A 303 22.14 3.19 -8.68
C GLU A 303 21.49 3.43 -10.05
N GLU A 304 22.32 3.65 -11.06
CA GLU A 304 21.84 3.94 -12.41
C GLU A 304 21.02 2.77 -12.99
N GLY A 305 19.81 3.07 -13.43
CA GLY A 305 18.86 2.10 -13.99
C GLY A 305 17.99 1.39 -12.96
N ASP A 306 18.17 1.66 -11.66
CA ASP A 306 17.33 1.06 -10.62
C ASP A 306 15.88 1.53 -10.75
N VAL A 307 14.96 0.65 -10.37
CA VAL A 307 13.52 0.90 -10.40
C VAL A 307 12.96 0.86 -8.99
N VAL A 308 12.38 1.98 -8.54
CA VAL A 308 11.59 2.04 -7.31
C VAL A 308 10.14 1.77 -7.66
N TYR A 309 9.57 0.70 -7.15
CA TYR A 309 8.20 0.29 -7.41
C TYR A 309 7.33 0.37 -6.15
N ILE A 310 6.23 1.11 -6.26
CA ILE A 310 5.24 1.31 -5.20
C ILE A 310 3.94 0.65 -5.62
N PRO A 311 3.60 -0.53 -5.09
CA PRO A 311 2.39 -1.24 -5.49
C PRO A 311 1.14 -0.61 -4.88
N ARG A 312 0.02 -0.81 -5.57
CA ARG A 312 -1.28 -0.46 -5.00
C ARG A 312 -1.61 -1.38 -3.83
N ARG A 313 -2.38 -0.86 -2.88
CA ARG A 313 -2.99 -1.69 -1.85
C ARG A 313 -4.07 -2.56 -2.47
N ASN A 314 -3.97 -3.87 -2.28
CA ASN A 314 -4.99 -4.83 -2.69
C ASN A 314 -5.51 -5.60 -1.47
N GLU A 315 -6.08 -4.87 -0.51
CA GLU A 315 -6.59 -5.43 0.74
C GLU A 315 -8.11 -5.25 0.82
N TYR A 316 -8.83 -6.31 0.50
CA TYR A 316 -10.29 -6.33 0.47
C TYR A 316 -10.79 -7.53 1.25
N PHE A 317 -12.00 -7.44 1.80
CA PHE A 317 -12.77 -8.60 2.21
C PHE A 317 -13.98 -8.76 1.28
N ILE A 318 -14.46 -9.98 1.15
CA ILE A 318 -15.63 -10.30 0.31
C ILE A 318 -16.85 -10.39 1.21
N SER A 319 -17.87 -9.57 0.96
CA SER A 319 -19.15 -9.65 1.67
C SER A 319 -20.14 -10.56 0.94
N GLY A 320 -21.03 -11.21 1.69
CA GLY A 320 -22.10 -12.04 1.12
C GLY A 320 -23.17 -12.49 2.12
N GLY A 321 -24.03 -13.40 1.67
CA GLY A 321 -25.19 -13.86 2.44
C GLY A 321 -26.31 -12.81 2.42
N LEU A 322 -26.68 -12.30 3.60
CA LEU A 322 -27.64 -11.21 3.75
C LEU A 322 -27.02 -9.82 3.55
N LEU A 323 -25.69 -9.71 3.48
CA LEU A 323 -24.99 -8.50 3.08
C LEU A 323 -25.02 -8.36 1.55
N PRO A 324 -24.95 -7.13 1.02
CA PRO A 324 -24.69 -6.94 -0.40
C PRO A 324 -23.39 -7.67 -0.78
N GLY A 325 -23.44 -8.43 -1.88
CA GLY A 325 -22.27 -9.13 -2.39
C GLY A 325 -21.29 -8.16 -3.02
N GLY A 326 -20.01 -8.25 -2.68
CA GLY A 326 -19.00 -7.38 -3.26
C GLY A 326 -17.64 -7.48 -2.59
N ARG A 327 -16.65 -6.81 -3.17
CA ARG A 327 -15.34 -6.58 -2.55
C ARG A 327 -15.40 -5.24 -1.81
N VAL A 328 -15.10 -5.27 -0.52
CA VAL A 328 -15.11 -4.08 0.34
C VAL A 328 -13.67 -3.79 0.77
N PRO A 329 -13.13 -2.59 0.48
CA PRO A 329 -11.76 -2.24 0.83
C PRO A 329 -11.61 -2.12 2.35
N LEU A 330 -10.50 -2.65 2.88
CA LEU A 330 -10.15 -2.43 4.28
C LEU A 330 -9.45 -1.06 4.44
N PRO A 331 -9.71 -0.32 5.54
CA PRO A 331 -8.93 0.83 5.94
C PRO A 331 -7.44 0.50 6.10
N ARG A 332 -6.58 1.47 5.78
CA ARG A 332 -5.11 1.30 5.87
C ARG A 332 -4.65 1.14 7.31
N ASP A 333 -5.06 2.08 8.14
CA ASP A 333 -4.42 2.39 9.43
C ASP A 333 -5.19 1.93 10.66
N GLN A 334 -6.30 1.22 10.44
CA GLN A 334 -7.17 0.73 11.49
C GLN A 334 -7.47 -0.73 11.23
N ASP A 335 -7.56 -1.49 12.32
CA ASP A 335 -8.10 -2.82 12.24
C ASP A 335 -9.63 -2.72 12.11
N VAL A 336 -10.22 -3.69 11.43
CA VAL A 336 -11.67 -3.74 11.26
C VAL A 336 -12.19 -4.99 11.95
N ASP A 337 -13.10 -4.80 12.89
CA ASP A 337 -13.82 -5.90 13.50
C ASP A 337 -15.01 -6.37 12.64
N VAL A 338 -15.60 -7.51 13.00
CA VAL A 338 -16.75 -8.08 12.27
C VAL A 338 -17.97 -7.15 12.20
N ILE A 339 -18.18 -6.27 13.19
CA ILE A 339 -19.31 -5.34 13.24
C ILE A 339 -19.05 -4.17 12.29
N GLU A 340 -17.85 -3.60 12.34
CA GLU A 340 -17.37 -2.56 11.45
C GLU A 340 -17.34 -3.04 10.00
N ALA A 341 -16.91 -4.28 9.74
CA ALA A 341 -16.97 -4.87 8.41
C ALA A 341 -18.40 -4.96 7.87
N ILE A 342 -19.38 -5.30 8.71
CA ILE A 342 -20.80 -5.27 8.32
C ILE A 342 -21.25 -3.84 8.03
N ALA A 343 -20.85 -2.87 8.83
CA ALA A 343 -21.17 -1.46 8.60
C ALA A 343 -20.57 -0.95 7.28
N LEU A 344 -19.31 -1.29 7.00
CA LEU A 344 -18.62 -0.96 5.74
C LEU A 344 -19.30 -1.61 4.54
N ALA A 345 -19.69 -2.88 4.64
CA ALA A 345 -20.37 -3.60 3.56
C ALA A 345 -21.79 -3.10 3.31
N SER A 346 -22.53 -2.75 4.36
CA SER A 346 -23.91 -2.29 4.24
C SER A 346 -24.04 -0.80 3.91
N GLY A 347 -23.00 0.00 4.12
CA GLY A 347 -23.02 1.45 3.90
C GLY A 347 -23.92 2.23 4.87
N SER A 348 -24.40 1.59 5.94
CA SER A 348 -25.31 2.20 6.93
C SER A 348 -24.71 2.11 8.33
N ALA A 349 -24.56 3.27 8.98
CA ALA A 349 -24.04 3.40 10.33
C ALA A 349 -25.07 3.07 11.43
N GLY A 350 -26.31 2.69 11.07
CA GLY A 350 -27.36 2.56 12.06
C GLY A 350 -28.63 1.89 11.53
N GLY A 351 -28.71 0.58 11.73
CA GLY A 351 -29.96 -0.16 11.65
C GLY A 351 -29.73 -1.66 11.52
N PRO A 352 -30.54 -2.53 12.16
CA PRO A 352 -30.41 -4.00 12.13
C PRO A 352 -30.40 -4.67 10.75
N LEU A 353 -30.53 -3.90 9.67
CA LEU A 353 -30.79 -4.38 8.32
C LEU A 353 -30.00 -3.65 7.23
N GLY A 354 -29.14 -2.68 7.54
CA GLY A 354 -28.35 -1.99 6.50
C GLY A 354 -29.20 -1.38 5.37
N ARG A 355 -30.47 -1.08 5.65
CA ARG A 355 -31.48 -0.61 4.70
C ARG A 355 -32.05 0.69 5.21
N ASP A 356 -32.11 1.69 4.34
CA ASP A 356 -32.81 2.94 4.60
C ASP A 356 -34.22 2.65 5.12
N GLY A 357 -34.68 3.45 6.09
CA GLY A 357 -36.02 3.36 6.69
C GLY A 357 -37.19 3.39 5.70
N SER A 358 -36.91 3.62 4.41
CA SER A 358 -37.83 3.41 3.29
C SER A 358 -38.35 1.96 3.17
N VAL A 359 -37.56 0.95 3.57
CA VAL A 359 -38.03 -0.47 3.54
C VAL A 359 -39.04 -0.76 4.65
N LEU A 360 -38.97 -0.04 5.78
CA LEU A 360 -40.00 -0.08 6.83
C LEU A 360 -41.25 0.72 6.45
N ALA A 361 -41.10 1.76 5.62
CA ALA A 361 -42.23 2.56 5.12
C ALA A 361 -43.09 1.84 4.06
N GLY A 362 -42.56 0.78 3.43
CA GLY A 362 -43.25 0.03 2.37
C GLY A 362 -44.22 -1.07 2.84
N GLY A 363 -44.39 -1.29 4.14
CA GLY A 363 -45.36 -2.26 4.67
C GLY A 363 -45.09 -3.74 4.33
N THR A 364 -43.98 -4.07 3.66
CA THR A 364 -43.57 -5.45 3.43
C THR A 364 -43.01 -6.02 4.74
N PRO A 365 -43.61 -7.08 5.32
CA PRO A 365 -43.07 -7.73 6.52
C PRO A 365 -41.81 -8.49 6.13
N GLY A 366 -40.69 -7.77 6.03
CA GLY A 366 -39.39 -8.34 5.69
C GLY A 366 -38.50 -8.32 6.93
N TYR A 367 -38.46 -9.45 7.65
CA TYR A 367 -37.56 -9.73 8.77
C TYR A 367 -37.85 -8.97 10.08
N LEU A 368 -38.81 -9.47 10.87
CA LEU A 368 -39.05 -9.01 12.25
C LEU A 368 -37.91 -9.35 13.21
N ARG A 369 -37.10 -10.37 12.90
CA ARG A 369 -35.91 -10.74 13.68
C ARG A 369 -34.63 -10.52 12.88
N GLU A 370 -33.72 -9.75 13.45
CA GLU A 370 -32.43 -9.41 12.85
C GLU A 370 -31.51 -10.63 12.68
N PRO A 371 -30.67 -10.64 11.63
CA PRO A 371 -29.65 -11.66 11.46
C PRO A 371 -28.50 -11.48 12.47
N SER A 372 -28.29 -12.46 13.33
CA SER A 372 -27.24 -12.38 14.37
C SER A 372 -26.11 -13.41 14.23
N ARG A 373 -25.95 -14.04 13.07
CA ARG A 373 -24.86 -15.00 12.81
C ARG A 373 -24.02 -14.57 11.63
N VAL A 374 -22.71 -14.54 11.82
CA VAL A 374 -21.72 -14.32 10.76
C VAL A 374 -20.86 -15.56 10.60
N LEU A 375 -20.61 -15.94 9.35
CA LEU A 375 -19.60 -16.92 8.98
C LEU A 375 -18.46 -16.21 8.27
N ILE A 376 -17.23 -16.46 8.70
CA ILE A 376 -16.02 -15.95 8.09
C ILE A 376 -15.27 -17.13 7.51
N LEU A 377 -15.02 -17.12 6.20
CA LEU A 377 -14.12 -18.08 5.57
C LEU A 377 -12.76 -17.42 5.44
N ARG A 378 -11.79 -17.94 6.17
CA ARG A 378 -10.42 -17.44 6.19
C ARG A 378 -9.49 -18.43 5.52
N THR A 379 -8.63 -17.95 4.64
CA THR A 379 -7.55 -18.76 4.07
C THR A 379 -6.31 -18.60 4.96
N LEU A 380 -5.78 -19.70 5.48
CA LEU A 380 -4.54 -19.73 6.27
C LEU A 380 -3.33 -19.67 5.34
N SER A 381 -2.14 -19.39 5.90
CA SER A 381 -0.85 -19.39 5.17
C SER A 381 -0.60 -20.66 4.36
N ASP A 382 -1.09 -21.81 4.86
CA ASP A 382 -0.93 -23.12 4.22
C ASP A 382 -1.93 -23.36 3.06
N GLY A 383 -2.73 -22.36 2.68
CA GLY A 383 -3.79 -22.47 1.67
C GLY A 383 -5.07 -23.19 2.14
N ARG A 384 -5.09 -23.71 3.38
CA ARG A 384 -6.29 -24.32 3.98
C ARG A 384 -7.32 -23.25 4.32
N GLN A 385 -8.59 -23.57 4.13
CA GLN A 385 -9.70 -22.69 4.54
C GLN A 385 -10.24 -23.08 5.92
N MET A 386 -10.40 -22.09 6.79
CA MET A 386 -11.00 -22.22 8.11
C MET A 386 -12.31 -21.43 8.14
N THR A 387 -13.40 -22.09 8.52
CA THR A 387 -14.69 -21.42 8.77
C THR A 387 -14.80 -21.03 10.23
N ILE A 388 -14.97 -19.75 10.49
CA ILE A 388 -15.15 -19.16 11.81
C ILE A 388 -16.60 -18.70 11.93
N ARG A 389 -17.27 -19.00 13.04
CA ARG A 389 -18.61 -18.50 13.34
C ARG A 389 -18.56 -17.46 14.43
N CYS A 390 -19.21 -16.32 14.17
CA CYS A 390 -19.36 -15.23 15.11
C CYS A 390 -20.85 -14.98 15.38
N ASP A 391 -21.19 -14.75 16.64
CA ASP A 391 -22.52 -14.36 17.11
C ASP A 391 -22.58 -12.85 17.41
N LEU A 392 -23.31 -12.09 16.58
CA LEU A 392 -23.39 -10.63 16.71
C LEU A 392 -24.04 -10.18 18.02
N ASP A 393 -25.01 -10.95 18.54
CA ASP A 393 -25.68 -10.64 19.81
C ASP A 393 -24.67 -10.65 20.97
N ARG A 394 -23.67 -11.54 20.87
CA ARG A 394 -22.59 -11.68 21.85
C ARG A 394 -21.47 -10.68 21.57
N ALA A 395 -21.14 -10.44 20.32
CA ALA A 395 -20.10 -9.49 19.91
C ALA A 395 -20.38 -8.08 20.46
N MET A 396 -21.64 -7.67 20.63
CA MET A 396 -21.97 -6.39 21.28
C MET A 396 -21.43 -6.28 22.72
N LYS A 397 -21.31 -7.40 23.45
CA LYS A 397 -20.94 -7.45 24.87
C LYS A 397 -19.56 -8.06 25.14
N ASP A 398 -19.11 -9.00 24.33
CA ASP A 398 -17.87 -9.75 24.50
C ASP A 398 -16.88 -9.42 23.37
N PRO A 399 -15.74 -8.76 23.68
CA PRO A 399 -14.68 -8.49 22.71
C PRO A 399 -14.11 -9.75 22.06
N LYS A 400 -14.16 -10.92 22.72
CA LYS A 400 -13.64 -12.18 22.15
C LYS A 400 -14.44 -12.69 20.96
N GLU A 401 -15.70 -12.27 20.85
CA GLU A 401 -16.53 -12.61 19.69
C GLU A 401 -16.35 -11.56 18.57
N ARG A 402 -15.77 -10.38 18.85
CA ARG A 402 -15.40 -9.35 17.85
C ARG A 402 -14.09 -9.71 17.15
N ILE A 403 -14.15 -10.72 16.30
CA ILE A 403 -13.00 -11.13 15.52
C ILE A 403 -12.58 -10.06 14.50
N ARG A 404 -11.27 -9.81 14.40
CA ARG A 404 -10.67 -8.95 13.38
C ARG A 404 -10.76 -9.59 12.00
N ILE A 405 -11.19 -8.82 11.02
CA ILE A 405 -11.23 -9.21 9.60
C ILE A 405 -9.85 -8.99 8.97
N LEU A 406 -9.38 -9.99 8.23
CA LEU A 406 -8.11 -9.96 7.50
C LEU A 406 -8.37 -9.78 6.00
N PRO A 407 -7.34 -9.38 5.22
CA PRO A 407 -7.41 -9.42 3.76
C PRO A 407 -7.85 -10.79 3.25
N ASP A 408 -8.66 -10.79 2.19
CA ASP A 408 -9.20 -11.97 1.50
C ASP A 408 -10.18 -12.83 2.32
N ASP A 409 -10.58 -12.40 3.52
CA ASP A 409 -11.66 -13.05 4.26
C ASP A 409 -13.00 -12.93 3.51
N VAL A 410 -13.79 -14.00 3.55
CA VAL A 410 -15.18 -13.97 3.05
C VAL A 410 -16.13 -13.89 4.24
N VAL A 411 -16.81 -12.75 4.39
CA VAL A 411 -17.74 -12.45 5.48
C VAL A 411 -19.18 -12.63 5.01
N MET A 412 -19.86 -13.64 5.55
CA MET A 412 -21.24 -13.97 5.20
C MET A 412 -22.18 -13.77 6.38
N LEU A 413 -23.16 -12.88 6.24
CA LEU A 413 -24.21 -12.70 7.22
C LEU A 413 -25.35 -13.70 6.97
N GLN A 414 -25.76 -14.42 8.01
CA GLN A 414 -26.80 -15.43 7.95
C GLN A 414 -27.77 -15.31 9.14
N GLN A 415 -28.98 -15.84 9.00
CA GLN A 415 -29.87 -16.02 10.13
C GLN A 415 -29.54 -17.29 10.92
N LYS A 416 -29.69 -17.20 12.25
CA LYS A 416 -29.75 -18.40 13.09
C LYS A 416 -30.98 -19.22 12.70
N PRO A 417 -30.95 -20.57 12.79
CA PRO A 417 -32.07 -21.42 12.37
C PRO A 417 -33.43 -21.01 12.96
N GLY A 418 -33.47 -20.65 14.26
CA GLY A 418 -34.71 -20.18 14.90
C GLY A 418 -35.20 -18.81 14.40
N GLY A 419 -34.30 -17.92 13.96
CA GLY A 419 -34.67 -16.65 13.36
C GLY A 419 -35.14 -16.81 11.91
N ALA A 420 -34.48 -17.67 11.14
CA ALA A 420 -34.91 -18.04 9.78
C ALA A 420 -36.30 -18.67 9.78
N PHE A 421 -36.57 -19.58 10.72
CA PHE A 421 -37.89 -20.17 10.88
C PHE A 421 -38.94 -19.12 11.26
N PHE A 422 -38.67 -18.26 12.25
CA PHE A 422 -39.62 -17.23 12.67
C PHE A 422 -39.96 -16.25 11.55
N ASN A 423 -38.95 -15.74 10.84
CA ASN A 423 -39.16 -14.83 9.72
C ASN A 423 -39.84 -15.53 8.55
N GLY A 424 -39.46 -16.77 8.22
CA GLY A 424 -40.11 -17.56 7.17
C GLY A 424 -41.58 -17.89 7.49
N PHE A 425 -41.86 -18.27 8.73
CA PHE A 425 -43.21 -18.50 9.24
C PHE A 425 -44.05 -17.23 9.15
N LEU A 426 -43.53 -16.10 9.66
CA LEU A 426 -44.25 -14.83 9.58
C LEU A 426 -44.55 -14.45 8.13
N ASN A 427 -43.56 -14.52 7.23
CA ASN A 427 -43.77 -14.21 5.82
C ASN A 427 -44.82 -15.12 5.16
N TYR A 428 -44.87 -16.40 5.54
CA TYR A 428 -45.85 -17.35 5.05
C TYR A 428 -47.28 -17.06 5.52
N PHE A 429 -47.44 -16.64 6.79
CA PHE A 429 -48.74 -16.31 7.37
C PHE A 429 -49.17 -14.85 7.13
N SER A 430 -48.24 -13.95 6.84
CA SER A 430 -48.51 -12.53 6.55
C SER A 430 -48.75 -12.24 5.06
N GLY A 431 -48.44 -13.17 4.16
CA GLY A 431 -48.58 -13.02 2.71
C GLY A 431 -49.73 -13.84 2.12
N ASP A 432 -50.77 -13.15 1.62
CA ASP A 432 -51.89 -13.58 0.75
C ASP A 432 -52.76 -14.81 1.12
N SER A 433 -52.29 -15.76 1.91
CA SER A 433 -53.05 -16.97 2.24
C SER A 433 -54.28 -16.69 3.12
N ILE A 434 -54.21 -15.65 3.98
CA ILE A 434 -55.35 -15.22 4.81
C ILE A 434 -56.31 -14.30 4.04
N LEU A 435 -55.82 -13.47 3.11
CA LEU A 435 -56.66 -12.56 2.33
C LEU A 435 -57.45 -13.27 1.21
N VAL A 436 -56.91 -14.35 0.63
CA VAL A 436 -57.63 -15.18 -0.34
C VAL A 436 -58.69 -16.07 0.34
N ALA A 437 -58.53 -16.39 1.63
CA ALA A 437 -59.50 -17.17 2.38
C ALA A 437 -60.77 -16.38 2.77
N PHE A 438 -60.70 -15.05 2.86
CA PHE A 438 -61.82 -14.18 3.23
C PHE A 438 -62.47 -13.43 2.06
N THR A 439 -62.01 -13.61 0.82
CA THR A 439 -62.57 -12.96 -0.38
C THR A 439 -63.32 -13.90 -1.33
N ARG A 440 -63.53 -15.16 -0.91
CA ARG A 440 -64.46 -16.10 -1.56
C ARG A 440 -65.68 -16.33 -0.66
N GLU A 441 -66.61 -15.38 -0.67
CA GLU A 441 -68.04 -15.65 -0.54
C GLU A 441 -68.79 -14.93 -1.65
#